data_AF-A0A4S8L3V5-F1
#
_entry.id   AF-A0A4S8L3V5-F1
#
_cell.length_a   1.000
_cell.length_b   1.000
_cell.length_c   1.000
_cell.angle_alpha   90.00
_cell.angle_beta   90.00
_cell.angle_gamma   90.00
#
_symmetry.space_group_name_H-M   'P 1'
#
loop_
_entity.id
_entity.type
_entity.pdbx_description
1 polymer ?
#
loop_
_entity_poly.entity_id
_entity_poly.type
_entity_poly.pdbx_seq_one_letter_code
_entity_poly.pdbx_strand_id
1 'polypeptide(L)' 'YNTGLFILDINRAPWGCAIWPAYDSQNISNCDGTIPPNAGCGIQERSRASYREDFNLQGGGVFSMRWDENRIAV' A
#
# COMPACT_ATOMS: atom_id res chain seq x y z
N TYR A 1 -16.56 -17.83 4.29
CA TYR A 1 -15.08 -17.82 4.30
C TYR A 1 -14.65 -16.36 4.40
N ASN A 2 -14.45 -15.85 5.62
CA ASN A 2 -14.22 -14.42 5.86
C ASN A 2 -12.73 -14.08 6.04
N THR A 3 -11.86 -15.03 5.71
CA THR A 3 -10.42 -14.94 5.89
C THR A 3 -9.71 -15.34 4.61
N GLY A 4 -8.61 -14.68 4.27
CA GLY A 4 -7.83 -14.97 3.06
C GLY A 4 -6.41 -14.43 3.12
N LEU A 5 -5.52 -15.06 2.36
CA LEU A 5 -4.18 -14.56 2.07
C LEU A 5 -4.12 -14.20 0.59
N PHE A 6 -3.80 -12.95 0.30
CA PHE A 6 -3.62 -12.43 -1.04
C PHE A 6 -2.12 -12.24 -1.28
N ILE A 7 -1.64 -12.76 -2.40
CA ILE A 7 -0.24 -12.63 -2.81
C ILE A 7 -0.23 -11.96 -4.18
N LEU A 8 0.47 -10.84 -4.27
CA LEU A 8 0.65 -10.08 -5.51
C LEU A 8 2.13 -10.10 -5.87
N ASP A 9 2.45 -10.72 -6.99
CA ASP A 9 3.77 -10.66 -7.61
C ASP A 9 3.77 -9.54 -8.65
N ILE A 10 4.57 -8.51 -8.44
CA ILE A 10 4.59 -7.30 -9.25
C ILE A 10 6.01 -7.06 -9.74
N ASN A 11 6.22 -7.21 -11.04
CA ASN A 11 7.54 -6.95 -11.66
C ASN A 11 7.86 -5.45 -11.81
N ARG A 12 6.85 -4.59 -11.90
CA ARG A 12 7.04 -3.15 -12.11
C ARG A 12 5.86 -2.31 -11.61
N ALA A 13 6.15 -1.31 -10.78
CA ALA A 13 5.22 -0.30 -10.31
C ALA A 13 5.27 0.97 -11.20
N PRO A 14 4.16 1.72 -11.37
CA PRO A 14 4.17 3.00 -12.06
C PRO A 14 5.05 4.03 -11.33
N TRP A 15 5.89 4.74 -12.09
CA TRP A 15 6.75 5.83 -11.60
C TRP A 15 6.78 6.97 -12.62
N GLY A 16 6.87 8.22 -12.15
CA GLY A 16 6.86 9.42 -13.01
C GLY A 16 6.23 10.65 -12.36
N CYS A 17 6.14 11.75 -13.11
CA CYS A 17 5.37 12.94 -12.71
C CYS A 17 3.88 12.75 -13.05
N ALA A 18 2.99 13.38 -12.28
CA ALA A 18 1.53 13.32 -12.44
C ALA A 18 0.88 11.92 -12.30
N ILE A 19 1.65 10.87 -12.01
CA ILE A 19 1.08 9.71 -11.33
C ILE A 19 0.72 10.15 -9.91
N TRP A 20 -0.46 9.78 -9.41
CA TRP A 20 -0.84 9.98 -8.02
C TRP A 20 -0.67 8.68 -7.23
N PRO A 21 0.57 8.24 -6.92
CA PRO A 21 0.76 7.35 -5.80
C PRO A 21 0.58 8.24 -4.57
N ALA A 22 -0.47 7.99 -3.79
CA ALA A 22 -0.76 8.76 -2.59
C ALA A 22 0.48 8.83 -1.69
N TYR A 23 1.08 10.03 -1.63
CA TYR A 23 2.11 10.40 -0.67
C TYR A 23 1.45 11.43 0.23
N ASP A 24 0.86 10.95 1.32
CA ASP A 24 0.54 11.82 2.44
C ASP A 24 1.03 11.14 3.72
N SER A 25 2.01 11.78 4.35
CA SER A 25 2.68 11.33 5.56
C SER A 25 1.87 11.71 6.79
N GLN A 26 0.60 11.32 6.81
CA GLN A 26 -0.28 11.58 7.94
C GLN A 26 -0.57 10.26 8.63
N ASN A 27 -0.24 10.19 9.92
CA ASN A 27 -0.70 9.11 10.81
C ASN A 27 -2.21 9.26 11.00
N ILE A 28 -2.98 8.98 9.94
CA ILE A 28 -4.43 9.04 9.96
C ILE A 28 -4.90 7.70 10.50
N SER A 29 -5.25 7.69 11.79
CA SER A 29 -5.80 6.51 12.46
C SER A 29 -7.30 6.34 12.20
N ASN A 30 -7.96 7.35 11.63
CA ASN A 30 -9.36 7.25 11.27
C ASN A 30 -9.52 6.56 9.92
N CYS A 31 -10.11 5.37 9.94
CA CYS A 31 -10.34 4.56 8.74
C CYS A 31 -11.60 4.95 7.93
N ASP A 32 -12.37 5.94 8.39
CA ASP A 32 -13.56 6.40 7.69
C ASP A 32 -13.20 7.25 6.45
N GLY A 33 -13.32 6.64 5.27
CA GLY A 33 -13.09 7.30 3.98
C GLY A 33 -14.20 8.27 3.54
N THR A 34 -15.28 8.41 4.32
CA THR A 34 -16.37 9.36 4.01
C THR A 34 -16.17 10.73 4.64
N ILE A 35 -15.21 10.85 5.57
CA ILE A 35 -14.90 12.10 6.25
C ILE A 35 -13.84 12.86 5.46
N PRO A 36 -14.09 14.11 5.03
CA PRO A 36 -13.11 14.94 4.36
C PRO A 36 -11.80 15.02 5.16
N PRO A 37 -10.61 14.82 4.53
CA PRO A 37 -10.36 14.81 3.08
C PRO A 37 -10.50 13.45 2.38
N ASN A 38 -11.23 12.49 2.96
CA ASN A 38 -11.45 11.13 2.44
C ASN A 38 -10.17 10.30 2.37
N ALA A 39 -9.21 10.59 3.25
CA ALA A 39 -7.90 9.94 3.25
C ALA A 39 -7.94 8.50 3.82
N GLY A 40 -8.91 8.21 4.69
CA GLY A 40 -8.96 6.94 5.42
C GLY A 40 -7.71 6.70 6.26
N CYS A 41 -7.48 5.44 6.67
CA CYS A 41 -6.31 5.06 7.45
C CYS A 41 -5.29 4.34 6.58
N GLY A 42 -4.03 4.78 6.70
CA GLY A 42 -2.92 4.24 5.92
C GLY A 42 -1.67 4.10 6.76
N ILE A 43 -0.83 3.12 6.39
CA ILE A 43 0.52 2.98 6.91
C ILE A 43 1.51 3.30 5.79
N GLN A 44 2.66 3.87 6.14
CA GLN A 44 3.73 4.15 5.19
C GLN A 44 4.90 3.21 5.43
N GLU A 45 5.20 2.38 4.42
CA GLU A 45 6.43 1.59 4.40
C GLU A 45 7.64 2.54 4.27
N ARG A 46 8.64 2.37 5.14
CA ARG A 46 9.80 3.26 5.20
C ARG A 46 10.88 2.87 4.19
N SER A 47 10.85 1.63 3.72
CA SER A 47 11.78 1.15 2.71
C SER A 47 11.54 1.85 1.38
N ARG A 48 12.58 2.49 0.83
CA ARG A 48 12.54 3.06 -0.52
C ARG A 48 12.40 1.98 -1.60
N ALA A 49 12.84 0.76 -1.29
CA ALA A 49 12.70 -0.41 -2.16
C ALA A 49 11.25 -0.88 -2.33
N SER A 50 10.30 -0.37 -1.55
CA SER A 50 8.90 -0.84 -1.58
C SER A 50 8.07 -0.27 -2.74
N TYR A 51 8.48 0.83 -3.36
CA TYR A 51 7.72 1.46 -4.44
C TYR A 51 8.62 2.30 -5.35
N ARG A 52 8.07 2.80 -6.46
CA ARG A 52 8.76 3.66 -7.45
C ARG A 52 9.92 2.97 -8.20
N GLU A 53 10.88 3.78 -8.62
CA GLU A 53 12.03 3.40 -9.43
C GLU A 53 12.90 2.36 -8.73
N ASP A 54 13.18 2.51 -7.43
CA ASP A 54 13.99 1.55 -6.67
C ASP A 54 13.38 0.14 -6.67
N PHE A 55 12.06 0.02 -6.52
CA PHE A 55 11.33 -1.26 -6.65
C PHE A 55 11.52 -1.87 -8.05
N ASN A 56 11.45 -1.04 -9.09
CA ASN A 56 11.59 -1.49 -10.47
C ASN A 56 13.02 -1.89 -10.85
N LEU A 57 14.02 -1.21 -10.29
CA LEU A 57 15.43 -1.52 -10.48
C LEU A 57 15.81 -2.87 -9.87
N GLN A 58 15.11 -3.30 -8.82
CA GLN A 58 15.27 -4.61 -8.18
C GLN A 58 14.52 -5.74 -8.90
N GLY A 59 13.83 -5.43 -10.00
CA GLY A 59 13.03 -6.41 -10.76
C GLY A 59 11.62 -6.62 -10.19
N GLY A 60 11.18 -5.74 -9.29
CA GLY A 60 9.88 -5.83 -8.64
C GLY A 60 9.93 -6.51 -7.28
N GLY A 61 8.86 -7.19 -6.91
CA GLY A 61 8.73 -7.85 -5.62
C GLY A 61 7.34 -8.42 -5.37
N VAL A 62 7.20 -9.04 -4.19
CA VAL A 62 5.97 -9.71 -3.78
C VAL A 62 5.36 -8.99 -2.58
N PHE A 63 4.07 -8.70 -2.66
CA PHE A 63 3.27 -8.18 -1.54
C PHE A 63 2.32 -9.26 -1.04
N SER A 64 2.24 -9.42 0.28
CA SER A 64 1.36 -10.40 0.92
C SER A 64 0.40 -9.71 1.87
N MET A 65 -0.90 -9.83 1.64
CA MET A 65 -1.92 -9.26 2.51
C MET A 65 -2.74 -10.37 3.15
N ARG A 66 -2.79 -10.37 4.48
CA ARG A 66 -3.71 -11.21 5.25
C ARG A 66 -4.94 -10.41 5.62
N TRP A 67 -6.09 -10.98 5.29
CA TRP A 67 -7.41 -10.51 5.74
C TRP A 67 -7.99 -11.57 6.68
N ASP A 68 -8.32 -11.19 7.91
CA ASP A 68 -9.14 -12.00 8.80
C ASP A 68 -10.21 -11.17 9.52
N GLU A 69 -11.09 -11.83 10.28
CA GLU A 69 -12.19 -11.18 11.00
C GLU A 69 -11.71 -10.24 12.11
N ASN A 70 -10.44 -10.36 12.52
CA ASN A 70 -9.86 -9.61 13.63
C ASN A 70 -8.98 -8.45 13.16
N ARG A 71 -8.29 -8.59 12.02
CA ARG A 71 -7.30 -7.63 11.53
C ARG A 71 -6.93 -7.80 10.05
N ILE A 72 -6.31 -6.75 9.52
CA ILE A 72 -5.63 -6.71 8.23
C ILE A 72 -4.13 -6.53 8.48
N ALA A 73 -3.29 -7.29 7.78
CA ALA A 73 -1.83 -7.16 7.82
C ALA A 73 -1.24 -7.25 6.40
N VAL A 74 -0.16 -6.50 6.16
CA VAL A 74 0.57 -6.42 4.88
C VAL A 74 2.06 -6.65 5.14
#